data_AF-A0AAV8UMR5-F1
#
_entry.id   AF-A0AAV8UMR5-F1
#
_cell.length_a   1.000
_cell.length_b   1.000
_cell.length_c   1.000
_cell.angle_alpha   90.00
_cell.angle_beta   90.00
_cell.angle_gamma   90.00
#
_symmetry.space_group_name_H-M   'P 1'
#
loop_
_entity.id
_entity.type
_entity.pdbx_description
1 polymer ?
#
loop_
_entity_poly.entity_id
_entity_poly.type
_entity_poly.pdbx_seq_one_letter_code
_entity_poly.pdbx_strand_id
1 'polypeptide(L)'
;MERSKGLDHEEVARFVASLSDYHPVIPDELVRYYLAKSGFQCDDVRVERLVALAAQKFLADVCLEALSHARSRQHAIPGKGKQAIDTRLVLSTEDLERALREYGVNMQKPPYYADSEVIGEPESSPSRPREQQGQAPVSGAASEPKQS
;
A
#
# COMPACT_ATOMS: atom_id res chain seq x y z
N MET A 1 -24.57 -14.65 -21.32
CA MET A 1 -23.90 -15.68 -20.50
C MET A 1 -23.14 -16.59 -21.45
N GLU A 2 -21.97 -16.16 -21.92
CA GLU A 2 -21.05 -17.06 -22.59
C GLU A 2 -20.53 -18.02 -21.51
N ARG A 3 -20.94 -19.29 -21.62
CA ARG A 3 -20.32 -20.35 -20.84
C ARG A 3 -18.87 -20.39 -21.28
N SER A 4 -17.97 -20.05 -20.37
CA SER A 4 -16.55 -20.32 -20.49
C SER A 4 -16.39 -21.76 -20.96
N LYS A 5 -15.91 -21.94 -22.19
CA LYS A 5 -15.44 -23.26 -22.64
C LYS A 5 -14.42 -23.69 -21.60
N GLY A 6 -14.66 -24.83 -20.95
CA GLY A 6 -13.64 -25.46 -20.13
C GLY A 6 -12.40 -25.63 -20.99
N LEU A 7 -11.23 -25.31 -20.44
CA LEU A 7 -9.95 -25.53 -21.12
C LEU A 7 -9.87 -27.00 -21.53
N ASP A 8 -9.62 -27.26 -22.80
CA ASP A 8 -9.54 -28.63 -23.30
C ASP A 8 -8.32 -29.30 -22.65
N HIS A 9 -8.47 -30.54 -22.14
CA HIS A 9 -7.38 -31.25 -21.44
C HIS A 9 -6.12 -31.36 -22.32
N GLU A 10 -6.30 -31.50 -23.63
CA GLU A 10 -5.21 -31.54 -24.60
C GLU A 10 -4.43 -30.23 -24.68
N GLU A 11 -5.12 -29.09 -24.58
CA GLU A 11 -4.49 -27.77 -24.54
C GLU A 11 -3.66 -27.60 -23.26
N VAL A 12 -4.18 -28.04 -22.12
CA VAL A 12 -3.46 -28.00 -20.83
C VAL A 12 -2.22 -28.90 -20.88
N ALA A 13 -2.34 -30.11 -21.42
CA ALA A 13 -1.20 -31.02 -21.56
C ALA A 13 -0.11 -30.42 -22.47
N ARG A 14 -0.51 -29.80 -23.58
CA ARG A 14 0.41 -29.11 -24.49
C ARG A 14 1.08 -27.92 -23.82
N PHE A 15 0.33 -27.15 -23.03
CA PHE A 15 0.86 -26.02 -22.26
C PHE A 15 1.92 -26.50 -21.26
N VAL A 16 1.60 -27.49 -20.42
CA VAL A 16 2.56 -28.04 -19.45
C VAL A 16 3.78 -28.63 -20.14
N ALA A 17 3.61 -29.30 -21.30
CA ALA A 17 4.73 -29.80 -22.09
C ALA A 17 5.64 -28.66 -22.59
N SER A 18 5.09 -27.50 -22.96
CA SER A 18 5.89 -26.34 -23.39
C SER A 18 6.74 -25.72 -22.27
N LEU A 19 6.43 -25.99 -20.99
CA LEU A 19 7.21 -25.49 -19.85
C LEU A 19 8.61 -26.11 -19.74
N SER A 20 8.85 -27.21 -20.44
CA SER A 20 10.16 -27.86 -20.55
C SER A 20 11.24 -26.92 -21.08
N ASP A 21 10.86 -26.03 -22.01
CA ASP A 21 11.79 -25.13 -22.71
C ASP A 21 11.65 -23.67 -22.27
N TYR A 22 10.61 -23.35 -21.49
CA TYR A 22 10.35 -22.00 -21.01
C TYR A 22 11.18 -21.68 -19.76
N HIS A 23 11.71 -20.45 -19.69
CA HIS A 23 12.48 -19.96 -18.55
C HIS A 23 11.75 -18.78 -17.91
N PRO A 24 11.05 -18.98 -16.77
CA PRO A 24 10.35 -17.90 -16.08
C PRO A 24 11.31 -16.85 -15.51
N VAL A 25 10.79 -15.64 -15.26
CA VAL A 25 11.52 -14.55 -14.57
C VAL A 25 11.96 -14.93 -13.14
N ILE A 26 11.21 -15.80 -12.46
CA ILE A 26 11.54 -16.34 -11.14
C ILE A 26 12.40 -17.58 -11.38
N PRO A 27 13.65 -17.63 -10.89
CA PRO A 27 14.53 -18.79 -11.04
C PRO A 27 13.99 -20.07 -10.39
N ASP A 28 14.30 -21.21 -11.02
CA ASP A 28 13.84 -22.54 -10.60
C ASP A 28 14.31 -22.86 -9.16
N GLU A 29 15.52 -22.43 -8.76
CA GLU A 29 16.06 -22.66 -7.42
C GLU A 29 15.24 -21.96 -6.32
N LEU A 30 14.71 -20.77 -6.60
CA LEU A 30 13.86 -20.04 -5.65
C LEU A 30 12.54 -20.79 -5.46
N VAL A 31 11.96 -21.28 -6.56
CA VAL A 31 10.72 -22.04 -6.50
C VAL A 31 10.94 -23.33 -5.71
N ARG A 32 12.01 -24.07 -6.00
CA ARG A 32 12.37 -25.29 -5.27
C ARG A 32 12.54 -25.02 -3.77
N TYR A 33 13.22 -23.93 -3.40
CA TYR A 33 13.38 -23.55 -2.01
C TYR A 33 12.03 -23.29 -1.31
N TYR A 34 11.13 -22.52 -1.93
CA TYR A 34 9.82 -22.22 -1.33
C TYR A 34 8.86 -23.42 -1.33
N LEU A 35 8.93 -24.30 -2.33
CA LEU A 35 8.20 -25.57 -2.34
C LEU A 35 8.71 -26.50 -1.24
N ALA A 36 10.03 -26.66 -1.08
CA ALA A 36 10.59 -27.46 0.00
C ALA A 36 10.19 -26.90 1.38
N LYS A 37 10.15 -25.56 1.52
CA LYS A 37 9.69 -24.89 2.74
C LYS A 37 8.21 -25.14 3.05
N SER A 38 7.36 -25.34 2.05
CA SER A 38 5.97 -25.74 2.25
C SER A 38 5.78 -27.26 2.44
N GLY A 39 6.87 -28.04 2.36
CA GLY A 39 6.84 -29.50 2.51
C GLY A 39 6.57 -30.25 1.20
N PHE A 40 6.69 -29.59 0.05
CA PHE A 40 6.52 -30.19 -1.27
C PHE A 40 7.86 -30.31 -2.02
N GLN A 41 8.15 -31.49 -2.54
CA GLN A 41 9.33 -31.73 -3.38
C GLN A 41 8.89 -32.44 -4.65
N CYS A 42 9.33 -31.93 -5.79
CA CYS A 42 9.10 -32.55 -7.09
C CYS A 42 10.37 -32.46 -7.93
N ASP A 43 10.69 -33.54 -8.64
CA ASP A 43 11.84 -33.57 -9.55
C ASP A 43 11.47 -33.07 -10.97
N ASP A 44 10.19 -32.86 -11.23
CA ASP A 44 9.69 -32.37 -12.52
C ASP A 44 9.80 -30.85 -12.62
N VAL A 45 10.78 -30.37 -13.39
CA VAL A 45 11.03 -28.94 -13.65
C VAL A 45 9.79 -28.22 -14.21
N ARG A 46 8.89 -28.92 -14.90
CA ARG A 46 7.67 -28.31 -15.46
C ARG A 46 6.72 -27.88 -14.35
N VAL A 47 6.69 -28.61 -13.24
CA VAL A 47 5.87 -28.26 -12.06
C VAL A 47 6.47 -27.04 -11.37
N GLU A 48 7.79 -27.00 -11.17
CA GLU A 48 8.49 -25.83 -10.62
C GLU A 48 8.18 -24.58 -11.47
N ARG A 49 8.32 -24.68 -12.80
CA ARG A 49 8.06 -23.56 -13.71
C ARG A 49 6.60 -23.17 -13.82
N LEU A 50 5.67 -24.12 -13.68
CA LEU A 50 4.25 -23.84 -13.61
C LEU A 50 3.92 -22.99 -12.39
N VAL A 51 4.46 -23.34 -11.23
CA VAL A 51 4.30 -22.56 -9.99
C VAL A 51 4.92 -21.17 -10.15
N ALA A 52 6.10 -21.07 -10.76
CA ALA A 52 6.75 -19.80 -11.08
C ALA A 52 5.84 -18.88 -11.92
N LEU A 53 5.29 -19.42 -13.00
CA LEU A 53 4.38 -18.70 -13.90
C LEU A 53 3.08 -18.31 -13.21
N ALA A 54 2.50 -19.19 -12.40
CA ALA A 54 1.29 -18.89 -11.64
C ALA A 54 1.53 -17.72 -10.67
N ALA A 55 2.66 -17.71 -9.96
CA ALA A 55 3.04 -16.62 -9.07
C ALA A 55 3.26 -15.31 -9.86
N GLN A 56 3.94 -15.37 -11.01
CA GLN A 56 4.14 -14.20 -11.88
C GLN A 56 2.83 -13.62 -12.40
N LYS A 57 1.93 -14.49 -12.86
CA LYS A 57 0.60 -14.10 -13.33
C LYS A 57 -0.18 -13.45 -12.20
N PHE A 58 -0.17 -14.04 -11.00
CA PHE A 58 -0.82 -13.46 -9.84
C PHE A 58 -0.28 -12.06 -9.50
N LEU A 59 1.05 -11.90 -9.45
CA LEU A 59 1.69 -10.59 -9.25
C LEU A 59 1.30 -9.58 -10.34
N ALA A 60 1.29 -10.02 -11.60
CA ALA A 60 0.90 -9.18 -12.73
C ALA A 60 -0.54 -8.70 -12.61
N ASP A 61 -1.49 -9.57 -12.27
CA ASP A 61 -2.90 -9.20 -12.10
C ASP A 61 -3.07 -8.15 -10.99
N VAL A 62 -2.47 -8.38 -9.81
CA VAL A 62 -2.51 -7.42 -8.68
C VAL A 62 -1.92 -6.07 -9.10
N CYS A 63 -0.81 -6.08 -9.84
CA CYS A 63 -0.19 -4.85 -10.33
C CYS A 63 -1.03 -4.12 -11.38
N LEU A 64 -1.73 -4.86 -12.24
CA LEU A 64 -2.63 -4.30 -13.26
C LEU A 64 -3.88 -3.67 -12.62
N GLU A 65 -4.43 -4.28 -11.58
CA GLU A 65 -5.54 -3.71 -10.81
C GLU A 65 -5.10 -2.45 -10.04
N ALA A 66 -3.96 -2.51 -9.36
CA ALA A 66 -3.40 -1.33 -8.68
C ALA A 66 -3.08 -0.20 -9.69
N LEU A 67 -2.60 -0.53 -10.89
CA LEU A 67 -2.40 0.41 -11.99
C LEU A 67 -3.72 1.07 -12.42
N SER A 68 -4.81 0.29 -12.52
CA SER A 68 -6.14 0.81 -12.83
C SER A 68 -6.60 1.83 -11.78
N HIS A 69 -6.45 1.51 -10.49
CA HIS A 69 -6.76 2.44 -9.40
C HIS A 69 -5.91 3.71 -9.44
N ALA A 70 -4.60 3.57 -9.67
CA ALA A 70 -3.68 4.70 -9.77
C ALA A 70 -4.06 5.66 -10.91
N ARG A 71 -4.46 5.10 -12.07
CA ARG A 71 -4.97 5.88 -13.20
C ARG A 71 -6.30 6.55 -12.86
N SER A 72 -7.25 5.83 -12.29
CA SER A 72 -8.55 6.41 -11.89
C SER A 72 -8.39 7.58 -10.92
N ARG A 73 -7.48 7.47 -9.94
CA ARG A 73 -7.17 8.57 -9.02
C ARG A 73 -6.60 9.79 -9.75
N GLN A 74 -5.68 9.60 -10.69
CA GLN A 74 -5.11 10.72 -11.46
C GLN A 74 -6.18 11.46 -12.30
N HIS A 75 -7.16 10.73 -12.85
CA HIS A 75 -8.25 11.31 -13.63
C HIS A 75 -9.32 11.99 -12.75
N ALA A 76 -9.42 11.61 -11.47
CA ALA A 76 -10.36 12.19 -10.51
C ALA A 76 -9.90 13.54 -9.94
N ILE A 77 -8.71 14.06 -10.30
CA ILE A 77 -8.23 15.37 -9.85
C ILE A 77 -8.67 16.45 -10.86
N PRO A 78 -9.72 17.25 -10.57
CA PRO A 78 -10.16 18.32 -11.47
C PRO A 78 -9.10 19.42 -11.56
N GLY A 79 -8.79 19.87 -12.79
CA GLY A 79 -7.93 21.04 -13.05
C GLY A 79 -6.57 20.77 -13.71
N LYS A 80 -6.15 19.51 -13.89
CA LYS A 80 -4.83 19.14 -14.46
C LYS A 80 -4.83 18.89 -15.98
N GLY A 81 -5.74 19.50 -16.73
CA GLY A 81 -5.98 19.23 -18.16
C GLY A 81 -4.79 19.45 -19.12
N LYS A 82 -3.66 20.01 -18.67
CA LYS A 82 -2.42 20.17 -19.47
C LYS A 82 -1.14 19.62 -18.82
N GLN A 83 -1.19 19.22 -17.55
CA GLN A 83 -0.05 18.65 -16.79
C GLN A 83 -0.19 17.14 -16.58
N ALA A 84 -1.30 16.54 -17.03
CA ALA A 84 -1.57 15.12 -16.92
C ALA A 84 -0.60 14.25 -17.75
N ILE A 85 -0.06 14.77 -18.86
CA ILE A 85 0.84 14.01 -19.75
C ILE A 85 2.18 13.70 -19.09
N ASP A 86 2.63 14.54 -18.14
CA ASP A 86 3.93 14.41 -17.47
C ASP A 86 3.83 13.90 -16.02
N THR A 87 2.62 13.56 -15.55
CA THR A 87 2.47 13.03 -14.19
C THR A 87 2.92 11.57 -14.19
N ARG A 88 4.18 11.35 -13.81
CA ARG A 88 4.73 10.00 -13.59
C ARG A 88 3.78 9.18 -12.73
N LEU A 89 3.39 8.02 -13.25
CA LEU A 89 2.60 7.08 -12.50
C LEU A 89 3.44 6.49 -11.36
N VAL A 90 2.90 6.53 -10.14
CA VAL A 90 3.53 5.98 -8.94
C VAL A 90 2.57 4.95 -8.34
N LEU A 91 3.09 3.76 -8.03
CA LEU A 91 2.36 2.77 -7.25
C LEU A 91 2.29 3.26 -5.80
N SER A 92 1.08 3.62 -5.35
CA SER A 92 0.86 4.08 -3.98
C SER A 92 0.25 2.98 -3.11
N THR A 93 0.42 3.10 -1.79
CA THR A 93 -0.17 2.17 -0.82
C THR A 93 -1.69 2.14 -0.93
N GLU A 94 -2.34 3.27 -1.23
CA GLU A 94 -3.80 3.36 -1.38
C GLU A 94 -4.30 2.50 -2.55
N ASP A 95 -3.61 2.51 -3.70
CA ASP A 95 -4.00 1.69 -4.87
C ASP A 95 -3.81 0.21 -4.58
N LEU A 96 -2.70 -0.12 -3.93
CA LEU A 96 -2.35 -1.49 -3.58
C LEU A 96 -3.32 -2.07 -2.54
N GLU A 97 -3.70 -1.28 -1.53
CA GLU A 97 -4.71 -1.65 -0.53
C GLU A 97 -6.05 -1.97 -1.16
N ARG A 98 -6.45 -1.20 -2.19
CA ARG A 98 -7.70 -1.43 -2.92
C ARG A 98 -7.64 -2.72 -3.73
N ALA A 99 -6.56 -2.92 -4.50
CA ALA A 99 -6.37 -4.14 -5.27
C ALA A 99 -6.34 -5.39 -4.37
N LEU A 100 -5.54 -5.36 -3.30
CA LEU A 100 -5.41 -6.49 -2.37
C LEU A 100 -6.69 -6.82 -1.59
N ARG A 101 -7.58 -5.83 -1.38
CA ARG A 101 -8.86 -6.06 -0.71
C ARG A 101 -9.77 -6.98 -1.51
N GLU A 102 -9.68 -6.95 -2.85
CA GLU A 102 -10.45 -7.85 -3.72
C GLU A 102 -9.96 -9.31 -3.60
N TYR A 103 -8.68 -9.50 -3.26
CA TYR A 103 -8.09 -10.81 -2.93
C TYR A 103 -8.24 -11.21 -1.45
N GLY A 104 -8.96 -10.44 -0.64
CA GLY A 104 -9.21 -10.73 0.78
C GLY A 104 -8.04 -10.39 1.72
N VAL A 105 -7.05 -9.61 1.25
CA VAL A 105 -5.91 -9.18 2.06
C VAL A 105 -6.17 -7.78 2.63
N ASN A 106 -6.15 -7.65 3.96
CA ASN A 106 -6.36 -6.37 4.65
C ASN A 106 -5.01 -5.72 5.02
N MET A 107 -4.61 -4.68 4.29
CA MET A 107 -3.50 -3.80 4.68
C MET A 107 -4.06 -2.60 5.45
N GLN A 108 -3.58 -2.41 6.69
CA GLN A 108 -3.91 -1.26 7.52
C GLN A 108 -2.59 -0.62 7.96
N LYS A 109 -2.06 0.29 7.14
CA LYS A 109 -0.85 1.04 7.49
C LYS A 109 -1.25 2.42 8.01
N PRO A 110 -1.02 2.75 9.29
CA PRO A 110 -1.33 4.08 9.79
C PRO A 110 -0.46 5.13 9.07
N PRO A 111 -0.97 6.34 8.82
CA PRO A 111 -0.24 7.39 8.11
C PRO A 111 1.00 7.88 8.87
N TYR A 112 1.04 7.69 10.19
CA TYR A 112 2.17 7.99 11.06
C TYR A 112 2.13 7.10 12.32
N TYR A 113 3.30 6.84 12.91
CA TYR A 113 3.44 6.27 14.26
C TYR A 113 3.88 7.39 15.20
N ALA A 114 3.14 7.63 16.29
CA ALA A 114 3.46 8.68 17.25
C ALA A 114 4.46 8.23 18.33
N ASP A 115 4.61 6.92 18.54
CA ASP A 115 5.39 6.36 19.65
C ASP A 115 6.68 5.70 19.16
N SER A 116 7.57 6.46 18.49
CA SER A 116 8.99 6.13 18.58
C SER A 116 9.51 6.79 19.85
N GLU A 117 10.11 6.02 20.75
CA GLU A 117 10.57 6.39 22.10
C GLU A 117 11.62 7.53 22.15
N VAL A 118 11.77 8.30 21.06
CA VAL A 118 12.69 9.44 20.93
C VAL A 118 11.97 10.78 21.12
N ILE A 119 10.63 10.83 21.05
CA ILE A 119 9.86 12.07 21.25
C ILE A 119 9.24 12.06 22.65
N GLY A 120 10.08 12.15 23.68
CA GLY A 120 9.60 12.05 25.05
C GLY A 120 10.58 12.44 26.15
N GLU A 121 11.83 12.79 25.84
CA GLU A 121 12.64 13.46 26.86
C GLU A 121 12.25 14.95 26.87
N PRO A 122 11.66 15.47 27.97
CA PRO A 122 11.55 16.89 28.15
C PRO A 122 12.97 17.44 28.27
N GLU A 123 13.48 18.04 27.20
CA GLU A 123 14.65 18.93 27.21
C GLU A 123 14.53 19.80 28.47
N SER A 124 15.40 19.54 29.44
CA SER A 124 15.44 20.21 30.72
C SER A 124 15.70 21.70 30.45
N SER A 125 14.64 22.49 30.46
CA SER A 125 14.72 23.93 30.21
C SER A 125 15.61 24.58 31.27
N PRO A 126 16.68 25.30 30.91
CA PRO A 126 17.52 25.97 31.90
C PRO A 126 16.71 27.09 32.57
N SER A 127 16.62 27.01 33.89
CA SER A 127 15.80 27.88 34.73
C SER A 127 16.26 29.34 34.65
N ARG A 128 15.41 30.25 34.15
CA ARG A 128 15.64 31.70 34.21
C ARG A 128 15.10 32.25 35.55
N PRO A 129 15.83 33.11 36.29
CA PRO A 129 15.41 33.53 37.64
C PRO A 129 14.13 34.39 37.63
N ARG A 130 13.29 34.19 38.66
CA ARG A 130 12.09 34.98 38.96
C ARG A 130 12.42 36.44 39.24
N GLU A 131 11.88 37.37 38.44
CA GLU A 131 11.67 38.77 38.84
C GLU A 131 10.17 39.02 39.11
N GLN A 132 9.92 39.72 40.22
CA GLN A 132 8.63 39.89 40.89
C GLN A 132 7.67 40.78 40.08
N GLN A 133 6.45 40.32 39.82
CA GLN A 133 5.34 41.18 39.37
C GLN A 133 4.46 41.57 40.56
N GLY A 134 4.47 42.85 40.89
CA GLY A 134 3.57 43.49 41.84
C GLY A 134 2.15 43.67 41.27
N GLN A 135 1.19 43.46 42.16
CA GLN A 135 -0.27 43.60 42.06
C GLN A 135 -0.82 44.71 41.14
N ALA A 136 -1.84 44.35 40.36
CA ALA A 136 -2.86 45.28 39.88
C ALA A 136 -4.03 45.33 40.91
N PRO A 137 -4.59 46.49 41.24
CA PRO A 137 -5.68 46.59 42.21
C PRO A 137 -7.07 46.41 41.58
N VAL A 138 -8.00 45.90 42.39
CA VAL A 138 -9.44 45.78 42.12
C VAL A 138 -10.20 46.74 43.05
N SER A 139 -11.03 47.63 42.50
CA SER A 139 -12.27 48.19 43.10
C SER A 139 -13.06 48.87 41.97
N GLY A 140 -14.37 48.79 41.78
CA GLY A 140 -15.49 48.73 42.72
C GLY A 140 -16.32 50.03 42.62
N ALA A 141 -17.63 49.89 42.39
CA ALA A 141 -18.72 50.88 42.58
C ALA A 141 -19.31 51.66 41.37
N ALA A 142 -20.51 51.19 40.96
CA ALA A 142 -21.80 51.88 40.83
C ALA A 142 -21.97 53.28 40.18
N SER A 143 -23.01 53.35 39.34
CA SER A 143 -24.10 54.36 39.23
C SER A 143 -24.32 55.04 37.86
N GLU A 144 -25.42 54.67 37.18
CA GLU A 144 -26.29 55.54 36.34
C GLU A 144 -27.06 56.54 37.25
N PRO A 145 -27.86 57.56 36.80
CA PRO A 145 -28.46 57.81 35.46
C PRO A 145 -28.57 59.31 35.01
N LYS A 146 -29.34 59.52 33.92
CA LYS A 146 -30.12 60.70 33.42
C LYS A 146 -29.53 61.39 32.17
N GLN A 147 -30.15 61.25 30.98
CA GLN A 147 -31.39 61.86 30.45
C GLN A 147 -31.36 63.39 30.25
N SER A 148 -31.68 63.74 28.99
CA SER A 148 -32.00 65.04 28.37
C SER A 148 -30.82 65.91 27.92
#